data_AF-A0AB73AGI1-F1
#
_entry.id   AF-A0AB73AGI1-F1
#
_cell.length_a   1.000
_cell.length_b   1.000
_cell.length_c   1.000
_cell.angle_alpha   90.00
_cell.angle_beta   90.00
_cell.angle_gamma   90.00
#
_symmetry.space_group_name_H-M   'P 1'
#
loop_
_entity.id
_entity.type
_entity.pdbx_description
1 polymer ?
#
loop_
_entity_poly.entity_id
_entity_poly.type
_entity_poly.pdbx_seq_one_letter_code
_entity_poly.pdbx_strand_id
1 'polypeptide(L)'
;MRYEYVFRGERKIRKLVPVVHNLVFVYATRSEVDEMKSTVGASLPIRYIMDRETRQPITIPEVQMRSFIAVAGNYDEQVVYLDPSVVSMKRGDRVRVTGGIFEGVEGEFVRIKGDRRVVVSIQGVMAVATAFIHPSLIELIKN
;
A
#
# COMPACT_ATOMS: atom_id res chain seq x y z
N MET A 1 -2.27 2.60 11.21
CA MET A 1 -1.71 1.60 12.15
C MET A 1 -2.56 0.35 12.08
N ARG A 2 -2.05 -0.84 12.44
CA ARG A 2 -2.87 -2.06 12.55
C ARG A 2 -2.60 -2.78 13.86
N TYR A 3 -3.54 -3.60 14.29
CA TYR A 3 -3.32 -4.47 15.45
C TYR A 3 -2.75 -5.82 15.00
N GLU A 4 -1.70 -6.24 15.69
CA GLU A 4 -1.14 -7.59 15.59
C GLU A 4 -1.12 -8.25 16.96
N TYR A 5 -1.16 -9.58 17.00
CA TYR A 5 -1.00 -10.32 18.23
C TYR A 5 0.45 -10.78 18.38
N VAL A 6 1.07 -10.42 19.50
CA VAL A 6 2.45 -10.79 19.82
C VAL A 6 2.46 -11.57 21.12
N PHE A 7 3.24 -12.65 21.17
CA PHE A 7 3.42 -13.44 22.39
C PHE A 7 4.56 -12.85 23.22
N ARG A 8 4.30 -12.57 24.50
CA ARG A 8 5.32 -12.17 25.47
C ARG A 8 5.28 -13.18 26.62
N GLY A 9 6.12 -14.21 26.52
CA GLY A 9 5.97 -15.43 27.32
C GLY A 9 4.72 -16.21 26.88
N GLU A 10 3.90 -16.65 27.83
CA GLU A 10 2.65 -17.39 27.57
C GLU A 10 1.44 -16.47 27.27
N ARG A 11 1.59 -15.15 27.40
CA ARG A 11 0.49 -14.19 27.20
C ARG A 11 0.46 -13.66 25.77
N LYS A 12 -0.71 -13.80 25.12
CA LYS A 12 -1.02 -13.19 23.82
C LYS A 12 -1.47 -11.74 24.04
N ILE A 13 -0.68 -10.78 23.54
CA ILE A 13 -0.93 -9.34 23.71
C ILE A 13 -1.28 -8.73 22.35
N ARG A 14 -2.33 -7.91 22.31
CA ARG A 14 -2.68 -7.11 21.14
C ARG A 14 -1.78 -5.87 21.10
N LYS A 15 -0.94 -5.74 20.08
CA LYS A 15 0.00 -4.63 19.90
C LYS A 15 -0.39 -3.81 18.67
N LEU A 16 -0.41 -2.50 18.81
CA LEU A 16 -0.58 -1.59 17.68
C LEU A 16 0.78 -1.41 16.99
N VAL A 17 0.84 -1.71 15.70
CA VAL A 17 2.06 -1.65 14.89
C VAL A 17 1.86 -0.76 13.66
N PRO A 18 2.93 -0.12 13.14
CA PRO A 18 2.85 0.63 11.89
C PRO A 18 2.55 -0.32 10.72
N VAL A 19 1.73 0.15 9.78
CA VAL A 19 1.42 -0.62 8.56
C VAL A 19 2.55 -0.50 7.54
N VAL A 20 3.26 0.63 7.55
CA VAL A 20 4.46 0.88 6.74
C VAL A 20 5.62 1.13 7.68
N HIS A 21 6.64 0.27 7.60
CA HIS A 21 7.85 0.39 8.42
C HIS A 21 8.76 1.49 7.87
N ASN A 22 9.49 2.16 8.76
CA ASN A 22 10.53 3.16 8.42
C ASN A 22 10.03 4.38 7.62
N LEU A 23 8.75 4.74 7.76
CA LEU A 23 8.17 5.95 7.16
C LEU A 23 7.61 6.86 8.24
N VAL A 24 7.95 8.15 8.15
CA VAL A 24 7.44 9.20 9.05
C VAL A 24 7.00 10.38 8.20
N PHE A 25 5.81 10.91 8.48
CA PHE A 25 5.36 12.19 7.95
C PHE A 25 5.66 13.29 8.98
N VAL A 26 6.20 14.42 8.52
CA VAL A 26 6.58 15.55 9.38
C VAL A 26 5.90 16.80 8.85
N TYR A 27 5.28 17.57 9.74
CA TYR A 27 4.76 18.90 9.44
C TYR A 27 5.76 19.94 9.92
N ALA A 28 6.67 20.34 9.03
CA ALA A 28 7.75 21.27 9.31
C ALA A 28 8.25 21.90 8.01
N THR A 29 8.95 23.01 8.13
CA THR A 29 9.71 23.63 7.05
C THR A 29 10.96 22.82 6.74
N ARG A 30 11.52 23.03 5.54
CA ARG A 30 12.75 22.34 5.13
C ARG A 30 13.92 22.61 6.08
N SER A 31 14.06 23.85 6.54
CA SER A 31 15.14 24.26 7.45
C SER A 31 15.07 23.52 8.78
N GLU A 32 13.87 23.39 9.36
CA GLU A 32 13.67 22.65 10.62
C GLU A 32 14.03 21.17 10.47
N VAL A 33 13.66 20.52 9.35
CA VAL A 33 13.99 19.11 9.14
C VAL A 33 15.49 18.92 8.86
N ASP A 34 16.13 19.86 8.15
CA ASP A 34 17.57 19.81 7.90
C ASP A 34 18.37 20.00 9.20
N GLU A 35 17.92 20.87 10.12
CA GLU A 35 18.49 21.02 11.47
C GLU A 35 18.29 19.78 12.34
N MET A 36 17.09 19.18 12.31
CA MET A 36 16.85 17.90 12.98
C MET A 36 17.79 16.82 12.44
N LYS A 37 18.01 16.78 11.13
CA LYS A 37 18.93 15.83 10.50
C LYS A 37 20.39 16.09 10.83
N SER A 38 20.83 17.33 10.97
CA SER A 38 22.22 17.59 11.39
C SER A 38 22.45 17.21 12.85
N THR A 39 21.45 17.42 13.71
CA THR A 39 21.52 17.13 15.15
C THR A 39 21.42 15.63 15.45
N VAL A 40 20.51 14.93 14.75
CA VAL A 40 20.21 13.49 14.98
C VAL A 40 20.89 12.58 13.95
N GLY A 41 21.41 13.13 12.85
CA GLY A 41 21.92 12.36 11.71
C GLY A 41 23.17 11.52 11.99
N ALA A 42 23.85 11.74 13.11
CA ALA A 42 24.93 10.86 13.57
C ALA A 42 24.41 9.56 14.20
N SER A 43 23.17 9.53 14.71
CA SER A 43 22.59 8.37 15.42
C SER A 43 21.50 7.64 14.62
N LEU A 44 20.83 8.31 13.69
CA LEU A 44 19.77 7.70 12.86
C LEU A 44 19.92 8.11 11.38
N PRO A 45 20.06 7.16 10.44
CA PRO A 45 20.19 7.46 9.02
C PRO A 45 18.82 7.84 8.39
N ILE A 46 18.35 9.05 8.65
CA ILE A 46 17.07 9.55 8.12
C ILE A 46 17.29 10.14 6.71
N ARG A 47 16.51 9.65 5.73
CA ARG A 47 16.56 10.11 4.33
C ARG A 47 15.23 10.70 3.89
N TYR A 48 15.29 11.68 2.99
CA TYR A 48 14.07 12.17 2.32
C TYR A 48 13.65 11.16 1.25
N ILE A 49 12.34 11.04 1.04
CA ILE A 49 11.83 10.46 -0.20
C ILE A 49 11.84 11.59 -1.24
N MET A 50 12.57 11.36 -2.32
CA MET A 50 12.78 12.34 -3.38
C MET A 50 11.76 12.12 -4.49
N ASP A 51 11.17 13.20 -4.96
CA ASP A 51 10.43 13.25 -6.21
C ASP A 51 11.40 13.00 -7.37
N ARG A 52 11.04 12.08 -8.29
CA ARG A 52 11.95 11.64 -9.35
C ARG A 52 12.12 12.67 -10.46
N GLU A 53 11.13 13.52 -10.70
CA GLU A 53 11.13 14.50 -11.77
C GLU A 53 11.84 15.78 -11.33
N THR A 54 11.46 16.29 -10.16
CA THR A 54 11.97 17.56 -9.62
C THR A 54 13.26 17.39 -8.82
N ARG A 55 13.59 16.16 -8.41
CA ARG A 55 14.72 15.85 -7.51
C ARG A 55 14.69 16.62 -6.19
N GLN A 56 13.50 16.99 -5.72
CA GLN A 56 13.27 17.63 -4.43
C GLN A 56 12.59 16.65 -3.45
N PRO A 57 12.70 16.84 -2.12
CA PRO A 57 11.90 16.07 -1.18
C PRO A 57 10.40 16.22 -1.48
N ILE A 58 9.67 15.11 -1.41
CA ILE A 58 8.22 15.12 -1.62
C ILE A 58 7.57 16.01 -0.54
N THR A 59 6.85 17.04 -0.99
CA THR A 59 6.02 17.90 -0.13
C THR A 59 4.57 17.55 -0.36
N ILE A 60 3.86 17.18 0.71
CA ILE A 60 2.46 16.75 0.64
C ILE A 60 1.57 17.99 0.89
N PRO A 61 0.65 18.34 -0.03
CA PRO A 61 -0.30 19.42 0.20
C PRO A 61 -1.13 19.18 1.47
N GLU A 62 -1.37 20.25 2.23
CA GLU A 62 -2.03 20.16 3.54
C GLU A 62 -3.40 19.48 3.49
N VAL A 63 -4.22 19.82 2.48
CA VAL A 63 -5.55 19.21 2.27
C VAL A 63 -5.44 17.69 2.02
N GLN A 64 -4.40 17.27 1.29
CA GLN A 64 -4.16 15.85 1.02
C GLN A 64 -3.74 15.13 2.30
N MET A 65 -2.83 15.70 3.10
CA MET A 65 -2.40 15.10 4.37
C MET A 65 -3.56 15.04 5.38
N ARG A 66 -4.38 16.09 5.48
CA ARG A 66 -5.59 16.08 6.34
C ARG A 66 -6.55 14.96 5.94
N SER A 67 -6.83 14.82 4.65
CA SER A 67 -7.67 13.72 4.13
C SER A 67 -7.06 12.35 4.41
N PHE A 68 -5.75 12.20 4.23
CA PHE A 68 -5.03 10.96 4.53
C PHE A 68 -5.12 10.59 6.01
N ILE A 69 -4.92 11.56 6.92
CA ILE A 69 -5.05 11.35 8.37
C ILE A 69 -6.48 10.98 8.76
N ALA A 70 -7.49 11.65 8.19
CA ALA A 70 -8.89 11.36 8.50
C ALA A 70 -9.28 9.91 8.16
N VAL A 71 -8.75 9.37 7.05
CA VAL A 71 -8.99 7.97 6.65
C VAL A 71 -8.07 7.01 7.42
N ALA A 72 -6.75 7.25 7.43
CA ALA A 72 -5.76 6.35 8.01
C ALA A 72 -5.71 6.35 9.56
N GLY A 73 -6.28 7.39 10.19
CA GLY A 73 -6.43 7.51 11.63
C GLY A 73 -7.62 6.72 12.19
N ASN A 74 -8.51 6.25 11.33
CA ASN A 74 -9.57 5.34 11.74
C ASN A 74 -8.99 3.92 11.84
N TYR A 75 -8.81 3.42 13.06
CA TYR A 75 -8.18 2.12 13.32
C TYR A 75 -9.12 0.93 13.13
N ASP A 76 -10.31 1.17 12.58
CA ASP A 76 -11.21 0.11 12.16
C ASP A 76 -10.57 -0.74 11.05
N GLU A 77 -10.81 -2.05 11.09
CA GLU A 77 -10.10 -3.06 10.28
C GLU A 77 -10.39 -2.96 8.77
N GLN A 78 -11.15 -1.94 8.35
CA GLN A 78 -11.56 -1.70 6.96
C GLN A 78 -10.63 -0.75 6.19
N VAL A 79 -9.65 -0.09 6.84
CA VAL A 79 -8.71 0.78 6.13
C VAL A 79 -7.58 -0.04 5.51
N VAL A 80 -7.58 -0.07 4.19
CA VAL A 80 -6.61 -0.82 3.39
C VAL A 80 -5.51 0.11 2.90
N TYR A 81 -4.27 -0.20 3.27
CA TYR A 81 -3.09 0.47 2.74
C TYR A 81 -2.63 -0.26 1.48
N LEU A 82 -2.74 0.41 0.34
CA LEU A 82 -2.34 -0.13 -0.96
C LEU A 82 -0.97 0.42 -1.35
N ASP A 83 -0.14 -0.45 -1.93
CA ASP A 83 1.09 0.00 -2.60
C ASP A 83 0.72 0.86 -3.83
N PRO A 84 1.46 1.94 -4.14
CA PRO A 84 1.21 2.76 -5.33
C PRO A 84 1.16 1.96 -6.64
N SER A 85 1.91 0.87 -6.75
CA SER A 85 1.88 -0.02 -7.91
C SER A 85 0.53 -0.73 -8.08
N VAL A 86 -0.14 -1.09 -6.98
CA VAL A 86 -1.51 -1.66 -6.97
C VAL A 86 -2.55 -0.61 -7.37
N VAL A 87 -2.27 0.67 -7.12
CA VAL A 87 -3.09 1.80 -7.61
C VAL A 87 -2.90 2.02 -9.11
N SER A 88 -1.74 1.65 -9.66
CA SER A 88 -1.39 1.85 -11.07
C SER A 88 -1.92 0.78 -12.03
N MET A 89 -2.56 -0.29 -11.54
CA MET A 89 -3.09 -1.37 -12.39
C MET A 89 -4.15 -0.86 -13.37
N LYS A 90 -3.97 -1.19 -14.64
CA LYS A 90 -4.86 -0.86 -15.76
C LYS A 90 -5.61 -2.09 -16.23
N ARG A 91 -6.75 -1.86 -16.89
CA ARG A 91 -7.50 -2.94 -17.54
C ARG A 91 -6.60 -3.64 -18.56
N GLY A 92 -6.54 -4.96 -18.49
CA GLY A 92 -5.73 -5.81 -19.37
C GLY A 92 -4.33 -6.13 -18.83
N ASP A 93 -3.93 -5.58 -17.68
CA ASP A 93 -2.67 -5.97 -17.05
C ASP A 93 -2.70 -7.46 -16.66
N ARG A 94 -1.59 -8.17 -16.91
CA ARG A 94 -1.43 -9.56 -16.49
C ARG A 94 -1.12 -9.62 -15.01
N VAL A 95 -1.88 -10.40 -14.27
CA VAL A 95 -1.81 -10.44 -12.80
C VAL A 95 -1.92 -11.86 -12.27
N ARG A 96 -1.37 -12.09 -11.08
CA ARG A 96 -1.54 -13.32 -10.29
C ARG A 96 -2.25 -13.00 -8.98
N VAL A 97 -3.14 -13.90 -8.56
CA VAL A 97 -3.75 -13.84 -7.24
C VAL A 97 -2.85 -14.51 -6.21
N THR A 98 -2.56 -13.84 -5.11
CA THR A 98 -1.57 -14.27 -4.11
C THR A 98 -2.18 -14.77 -2.79
N GLY A 99 -3.52 -14.85 -2.71
CA GLY A 99 -4.17 -15.42 -1.53
C GLY A 99 -5.69 -15.60 -1.66
N GLY A 100 -6.26 -16.32 -0.69
CA GLY A 100 -7.69 -16.65 -0.65
C GLY A 100 -8.04 -17.82 -1.57
N ILE A 101 -9.34 -18.01 -1.85
CA ILE A 101 -9.83 -19.18 -2.61
C ILE A 101 -9.34 -19.24 -4.06
N PHE A 102 -8.81 -18.13 -4.59
CA PHE A 102 -8.30 -18.03 -5.96
C PHE A 102 -6.76 -17.92 -6.00
N GLU A 103 -6.07 -18.20 -4.89
CA GLU A 103 -4.60 -18.17 -4.83
C GLU A 103 -3.96 -19.00 -5.97
N GLY A 104 -2.96 -18.44 -6.63
CA GLY A 104 -2.25 -19.03 -7.77
C GLY A 104 -2.92 -18.80 -9.13
N VAL A 105 -4.14 -18.26 -9.18
CA VAL A 105 -4.80 -17.95 -10.46
C VAL A 105 -4.10 -16.79 -11.15
N GLU A 106 -3.75 -16.98 -12.43
CA GLU A 106 -3.24 -15.94 -13.32
C GLU A 106 -4.27 -15.54 -14.36
N GLY A 107 -4.35 -14.24 -14.66
CA GLY A 107 -5.28 -13.74 -15.66
C GLY A 107 -5.08 -12.26 -15.95
N GLU A 108 -6.08 -11.65 -16.56
CA GLU A 108 -6.11 -10.23 -16.85
C GLU A 108 -6.91 -9.47 -15.80
N PHE A 109 -6.39 -8.32 -15.38
CA PHE A 109 -7.10 -7.41 -14.50
C PHE A 109 -8.23 -6.70 -15.25
N VAL A 110 -9.46 -6.78 -14.75
CA VAL A 110 -10.61 -6.10 -15.34
C VAL A 110 -11.48 -5.48 -14.24
N ARG A 111 -12.11 -4.34 -14.54
CA ARG A 111 -13.17 -3.76 -13.70
C ARG A 111 -14.54 -4.09 -14.28
N ILE A 112 -15.36 -4.81 -13.53
CA ILE A 112 -16.74 -5.16 -13.92
C ILE A 112 -17.68 -4.55 -12.87
N LYS A 113 -18.58 -3.65 -13.30
CA LYS A 113 -19.50 -2.90 -12.42
C LYS A 113 -18.79 -2.16 -11.26
N GLY A 114 -17.55 -1.70 -11.50
CA GLY A 114 -16.73 -1.02 -10.49
C GLY A 114 -15.85 -1.95 -9.65
N ASP A 115 -16.18 -3.24 -9.58
CA ASP A 115 -15.41 -4.23 -8.82
C ASP A 115 -14.18 -4.70 -9.59
N ARG A 116 -13.09 -4.88 -8.85
CA ARG A 116 -11.84 -5.44 -9.38
C ARG A 116 -11.95 -6.96 -9.44
N ARG A 117 -11.67 -7.51 -10.63
CA ARG A 117 -11.75 -8.95 -10.90
C ARG A 117 -10.55 -9.38 -11.74
N VAL A 118 -10.21 -10.66 -11.62
CA VAL A 118 -9.25 -11.33 -12.49
C VAL A 118 -10.06 -12.17 -13.47
N VAL A 119 -9.80 -11.99 -14.76
CA VAL A 119 -10.44 -12.75 -15.83
C VAL A 119 -9.45 -13.74 -16.40
N VAL A 120 -9.87 -15.00 -16.43
CA VAL A 120 -9.15 -16.07 -17.12
C VAL A 120 -9.90 -16.37 -18.40
N SER A 121 -9.23 -16.25 -19.54
CA SER A 121 -9.81 -16.49 -20.85
C SER A 121 -9.19 -17.72 -21.51
N ILE A 122 -10.04 -18.54 -22.11
CA ILE A 122 -9.65 -19.59 -23.05
C ILE A 122 -10.08 -19.10 -24.44
N GLN A 123 -9.09 -18.80 -25.28
CA GLN A 123 -9.33 -18.23 -26.61
C GLN A 123 -10.26 -19.12 -27.43
N GLY A 124 -11.33 -18.51 -27.97
CA GLY A 124 -12.32 -19.20 -28.80
C GLY A 124 -13.32 -20.07 -28.03
N VAL A 125 -13.23 -20.12 -26.70
CA VAL A 125 -14.12 -20.97 -25.87
C VAL A 125 -14.94 -20.12 -24.91
N MET A 126 -14.32 -19.57 -23.86
CA MET A 126 -15.03 -18.78 -22.85
C MET A 126 -14.06 -17.96 -22.00
N ALA A 127 -14.59 -16.97 -21.27
CA ALA A 127 -13.87 -16.26 -20.22
C ALA A 127 -14.65 -16.35 -18.91
N VAL A 128 -13.93 -16.50 -17.81
CA VAL A 128 -14.48 -16.60 -16.47
C VAL A 128 -13.86 -15.52 -15.60
N ALA A 129 -14.69 -14.81 -14.85
CA ALA A 129 -14.23 -13.79 -13.91
C ALA A 129 -14.33 -14.31 -12.48
N THR A 130 -13.34 -13.97 -11.66
CA THR A 130 -13.42 -14.21 -10.23
C THR A 130 -14.55 -13.39 -9.58
N ALA A 131 -14.91 -13.76 -8.35
CA ALA A 131 -15.63 -12.84 -7.45
C ALA A 131 -14.77 -11.60 -7.16
N PHE A 132 -15.27 -10.64 -6.38
CA PHE A 132 -14.46 -9.50 -5.94
C PHE A 132 -13.16 -10.01 -5.29
N ILE A 133 -12.02 -9.57 -5.80
CA ILE A 133 -10.72 -9.85 -5.20
C ILE A 133 -10.17 -8.56 -4.63
N HIS A 134 -9.81 -8.63 -3.35
CA HIS A 134 -9.20 -7.52 -2.66
C HIS A 134 -7.85 -7.16 -3.30
N PRO A 135 -7.55 -5.88 -3.59
CA PRO A 135 -6.36 -5.50 -4.37
C PRO A 135 -5.02 -5.93 -3.76
N SER A 136 -4.95 -6.10 -2.44
CA SER A 136 -3.72 -6.56 -1.77
C SER A 136 -3.38 -8.03 -2.07
N LEU A 137 -4.32 -8.79 -2.66
CA LEU A 137 -4.16 -10.19 -3.04
C LEU A 137 -3.86 -10.33 -4.53
N ILE A 138 -3.48 -9.25 -5.21
CA ILE A 138 -3.21 -9.24 -6.65
C ILE A 138 -1.81 -8.66 -6.86
N GLU A 139 -0.97 -9.38 -7.58
CA GLU A 139 0.35 -8.92 -8.02
C GLU A 139 0.40 -8.80 -9.54
N LEU A 140 1.15 -7.82 -10.05
CA LEU A 140 1.44 -7.67 -11.48
C LEU A 140 2.48 -8.70 -11.92
N ILE A 141 2.19 -9.41 -13.00
CA ILE A 141 3.16 -10.26 -13.68
C ILE A 141 3.79 -9.41 -14.78
N LYS A 142 5.10 -9.13 -14.65
CA LYS A 142 5.87 -8.56 -15.74
C LYS A 142 6.34 -9.71 -16.63
N ASN A 143 6.06 -9.60 -17.94
CA ASN A 143 6.73 -10.42 -18.94
C ASN A 143 8.22 -10.03 -19.04
#